data_AF-A0A074YVP4-F1
#
_entry.id   AF-A0A074YVP4-F1
#
_cell.length_a   1.000
_cell.length_b   1.000
_cell.length_c   1.000
_cell.angle_alpha   90.00
_cell.angle_beta   90.00
_cell.angle_gamma   90.00
#
_symmetry.space_group_name_H-M   'P 1'
#
loop_
_entity.id
_entity.type
_entity.pdbx_description
1 polymer ?
#
loop_
_entity_poly.entity_id
_entity_poly.type
_entity_poly.pdbx_seq_one_letter_code
_entity_poly.pdbx_strand_id
1 'polypeptide(L)' 'MEPSSKQVFQPIHTEALSSWASNSSKLPRIFIQEVHLDSDMLRKFGHADRGIPAFYGKAEPEIELQTKQLMDKNFLKVFA' A
#
# COMPACT_ATOMS: atom_id res chain seq x y z
N MET A 1 -17.65 8.82 -10.20
CA MET A 1 -16.85 7.62 -10.48
C MET A 1 -16.16 7.20 -9.20
N GLU A 2 -16.38 5.97 -8.76
CA GLU A 2 -15.86 5.45 -7.48
C GLU A 2 -14.32 5.27 -7.53
N PRO A 3 -13.62 5.32 -6.38
CA PRO A 3 -12.17 5.18 -6.33
C PRO A 3 -11.65 3.91 -7.01
N SER A 4 -12.29 2.77 -6.78
CA SER A 4 -11.92 1.49 -7.40
C SER A 4 -12.08 1.50 -8.92
N SER A 5 -13.10 2.20 -9.44
CA SER A 5 -13.25 2.36 -10.89
C SER A 5 -12.09 3.14 -11.49
N LYS A 6 -11.58 4.18 -10.82
CA LYS A 6 -10.40 4.93 -11.29
C LYS A 6 -9.12 4.09 -11.24
N GLN A 7 -9.01 3.21 -10.25
CA GLN A 7 -7.86 2.34 -10.03
C GLN A 7 -7.78 1.20 -11.05
N VAL A 8 -8.90 0.52 -11.32
CA VAL A 8 -8.91 -0.69 -12.17
C VAL A 8 -8.58 -0.41 -13.65
N PHE A 9 -8.76 0.83 -14.11
CA PHE A 9 -8.34 1.24 -15.46
C PHE A 9 -6.81 1.37 -15.59
N GLN A 10 -6.07 1.42 -14.48
CA GLN A 10 -4.62 1.52 -14.51
C GLN A 10 -3.98 0.13 -14.62
N PRO A 11 -2.76 0.03 -15.19
CA PRO A 11 -1.95 -1.17 -15.09
C PRO A 11 -1.73 -1.59 -13.65
N ILE A 12 -1.42 -2.87 -13.43
CA ILE A 12 -1.08 -3.40 -12.10
C ILE A 12 0.16 -2.66 -11.58
N HIS A 13 0.11 -2.17 -10.35
CA HIS A 13 1.18 -1.37 -9.75
C HIS A 13 1.24 -1.52 -8.23
N THR A 14 2.34 -1.11 -7.60
CA THR A 14 2.57 -1.32 -6.14
C THR A 14 2.25 -0.13 -5.25
N GLU A 15 1.88 1.03 -5.81
CA GLU A 15 1.65 2.28 -5.04
C GLU A 15 0.78 2.13 -3.79
N ALA A 16 -0.27 1.32 -3.86
CA ALA A 16 -1.24 1.20 -2.78
C ALA A 16 -0.80 0.27 -1.64
N LEU A 17 0.24 -0.56 -1.81
CA LEU A 17 0.60 -1.62 -0.85
C LEU A 17 0.96 -1.07 0.54
N SER A 18 1.69 0.04 0.56
CA SER A 18 2.26 0.65 1.78
C SER A 18 1.67 2.03 2.10
N SER A 19 0.73 2.52 1.29
CA SER A 19 0.20 3.89 1.40
C SER A 19 -0.55 4.13 2.72
N TRP A 20 -1.18 3.11 3.29
CA TRP A 20 -1.87 3.19 4.58
C TRP A 20 -0.92 3.54 5.75
N ALA A 21 0.37 3.24 5.62
CA ALA A 21 1.40 3.51 6.61
C ALA A 21 2.29 4.72 6.24
N SER A 22 1.96 5.45 5.18
CA SER A 22 2.71 6.65 4.77
C SER A 22 2.53 7.80 5.78
N ASN A 23 3.34 8.85 5.63
CA ASN A 23 3.20 10.09 6.42
C ASN A 23 1.96 10.90 6.05
N SER A 24 1.35 10.65 4.89
CA SER A 24 0.10 11.28 4.45
C SER A 24 -1.15 10.46 4.82
N SER A 25 -0.98 9.32 5.51
CA SER A 25 -2.08 8.50 5.94
C SER A 25 -3.02 9.24 6.88
N LYS A 26 -4.32 8.99 6.74
CA LYS A 26 -5.36 9.50 7.64
C LYS A 26 -5.46 8.69 8.94
N LEU A 27 -4.80 7.54 9.01
CA LEU A 27 -4.81 6.70 10.21
C LEU A 27 -3.90 7.31 11.29
N PRO A 28 -4.32 7.30 12.58
CA PRO A 28 -3.48 7.74 13.68
C PRO A 28 -2.16 6.98 13.73
N ARG A 29 -1.07 7.66 14.08
CA ARG A 29 0.25 7.02 14.00
C ARG A 29 0.45 5.90 15.01
N ILE A 30 -0.11 6.07 16.20
CA ILE A 30 -0.16 5.04 17.25
C ILE A 30 -0.88 3.80 16.73
N PHE A 31 -2.06 3.97 16.11
CA PHE A 31 -2.80 2.86 15.51
C PHE A 31 -1.97 2.10 14.47
N ILE A 32 -1.29 2.79 13.56
CA ILE A 32 -0.42 2.15 12.55
C ILE A 32 0.69 1.32 13.22
N GLN A 33 1.28 1.84 14.30
CA GLN A 33 2.37 1.19 15.02
C GLN A 33 1.93 -0.02 15.84
N GLU A 34 0.68 -0.07 16.29
CA GLU A 34 0.22 -1.07 17.26
C GLU A 34 -0.75 -2.09 16.67
N VAL A 35 -1.43 -1.79 15.55
CA VAL A 35 -2.49 -2.66 14.96
C VAL A 35 -2.04 -4.10 14.72
N HIS A 36 -0.75 -4.31 14.44
CA HIS A 36 -0.19 -5.63 14.20
C HIS A 36 -0.03 -6.47 15.50
N LEU A 37 0.13 -5.83 16.66
CA LEU A 37 0.29 -6.48 17.96
C LEU A 37 -1.02 -7.13 18.43
N ASP A 38 -2.11 -6.39 18.26
CA ASP A 38 -3.43 -6.72 18.81
C ASP A 38 -4.31 -7.53 17.85
N SER A 39 -3.89 -7.71 16.59
CA SER A 39 -4.68 -8.42 15.58
C SER A 39 -4.26 -9.88 15.41
N ASP A 40 -5.04 -10.78 15.99
CA ASP A 40 -4.90 -12.23 15.76
C ASP A 40 -5.03 -12.62 14.29
N MET A 41 -5.80 -11.87 13.50
CA MET A 41 -5.97 -12.13 12.07
C MET A 41 -4.73 -11.75 11.28
N LEU A 42 -4.11 -10.59 11.55
CA LEU A 42 -2.85 -10.22 10.92
C LEU A 42 -1.74 -11.22 11.27
N ARG A 43 -1.74 -11.75 12.48
CA ARG A 43 -0.83 -12.83 12.90
C ARG A 43 -1.09 -14.12 12.12
N LYS A 44 -2.33 -14.59 12.07
CA LYS A 44 -2.74 -15.81 11.35
C LYS A 44 -2.39 -15.78 9.86
N PHE A 45 -2.50 -14.61 9.23
CA PHE A 45 -2.15 -14.44 7.81
C PHE A 45 -0.67 -14.08 7.57
N GLY A 46 0.16 -14.03 8.61
CA GLY A 46 1.60 -13.82 8.49
C GLY A 46 2.01 -12.37 8.18
N HIS A 47 1.15 -11.39 8.50
CA HIS A 47 1.44 -9.97 8.34
C HIS A 47 2.02 -9.32 9.59
N ALA A 48 1.71 -9.84 10.79
CA ALA A 48 2.05 -9.17 12.05
C ALA A 48 3.58 -9.04 12.26
N ASP A 49 4.34 -10.09 11.99
CA ASP A 49 5.77 -10.15 12.35
C ASP A 49 6.70 -9.69 11.20
N ARG A 50 6.17 -8.93 10.23
CA ARG A 50 6.88 -8.51 9.01
C ARG A 50 7.21 -7.01 8.94
N GLY A 51 7.09 -6.31 10.06
CA GLY A 51 7.31 -4.86 10.15
C GLY A 51 6.07 -4.04 9.82
N ILE A 52 6.22 -2.71 9.85
CA ILE A 52 5.12 -1.76 9.63
C ILE A 52 5.56 -0.67 8.64
N PRO A 53 4.96 -0.60 7.45
CA PRO A 53 4.09 -1.63 6.87
C PRO A 53 4.87 -2.95 6.66
N ALA A 54 4.14 -4.06 6.55
CA ALA A 54 4.75 -5.38 6.38
C ALA A 54 5.57 -5.44 5.09
N PHE A 55 6.72 -6.13 5.12
CA PHE A 55 7.45 -6.46 3.91
C PHE A 55 6.71 -7.57 3.13
N TYR A 56 6.04 -7.19 2.03
CA TYR A 56 5.25 -8.11 1.20
C TYR A 56 6.08 -8.93 0.20
N GLY A 57 7.36 -8.58 0.01
CA GLY A 57 8.23 -9.15 -1.01
C GLY A 57 8.68 -8.11 -2.03
N LYS A 58 9.37 -8.58 -3.07
CA LYS A 58 9.77 -7.76 -4.22
C LYS A 58 8.80 -7.99 -5.36
N ALA A 59 8.44 -6.92 -6.06
CA ALA A 59 7.61 -7.02 -7.25
C ALA A 59 8.43 -7.57 -8.42
N GLU A 60 7.72 -8.11 -9.42
CA GLU A 60 8.34 -8.48 -10.69
C GLU A 60 8.87 -7.23 -11.41
N PRO A 61 10.00 -7.33 -12.16
CA PRO A 61 10.61 -6.16 -12.81
C PRO A 61 9.66 -5.38 -13.72
N GLU A 62 8.71 -6.06 -14.38
CA GLU A 62 7.68 -5.42 -15.21
C GLU A 62 6.75 -4.53 -14.38
N ILE A 63 6.30 -5.01 -13.22
CA ILE A 63 5.41 -4.26 -12.33
C ILE A 63 6.14 -3.07 -11.70
N GLU A 64 7.43 -3.22 -11.37
CA GLU A 64 8.25 -2.10 -10.91
C GLU A 64 8.36 -1.01 -11.99
N LEU A 65 8.54 -1.39 -13.25
CA LEU A 65 8.58 -0.47 -14.38
C LEU A 65 7.23 0.24 -14.59
N GLN A 66 6.12 -0.51 -14.58
CA GLN A 66 4.76 0.03 -14.69
C GLN A 66 4.46 1.03 -13.57
N THR A 67 4.86 0.70 -12.34
CA THR A 67 4.69 1.57 -11.16
C THR A 67 5.44 2.89 -11.33
N LYS A 68 6.71 2.86 -11.75
CA LYS A 68 7.51 4.07 -11.99
C LYS A 68 6.89 4.96 -13.07
N GLN A 69 6.46 4.36 -14.19
CA GLN A 69 5.82 5.08 -15.29
C GLN A 69 4.49 5.75 -14.88
N LEU A 70 3.78 5.18 -13.92
CA LEU A 70 2.57 5.80 -13.37
C LEU A 70 2.91 7.00 -12.48
N MET A 71 3.90 6.88 -11.60
CA MET A 71 4.35 8.00 -10.76
C MET A 71 4.77 9.22 -11.60
N ASP A 72 5.52 9.00 -12.69
CA ASP A 72 6.03 10.06 -13.58
C ASP A 72 4.90 10.83 -14.29
N LYS A 73 3.70 10.25 -14.40
CA LYS A 73 2.52 10.88 -15.03
C LYS A 73 1.68 11.74 -14.07
N ASN A 74 2.21 12.16 -12.92
CA ASN A 74 1.50 12.95 -11.89
C ASN A 74 0.28 12.22 -11.26
N PHE A 75 0.40 10.92 -11.03
CA PHE A 75 -0.68 10.05 -10.51
C PHE A 75 -1.07 10.28 -9.03
N LEU A 76 -0.27 11.04 -8.26
CA LEU A 76 -0.44 11.23 -6.81
C LEU A 76 -1.74 11.95 -6.38
N LYS A 77 -2.56 12.44 -7.31
CA LYS A 77 -3.86 13.08 -6.98
C LYS A 77 -4.98 12.09 -6.59
N VAL A 78 -4.81 10.78 -6.80
CA VAL A 78 -5.87 9.78 -6.54
C VAL A 78 -5.75 9.15 -5.14
N PHE A 79 -4.58 9.27 -4.50
CA PHE A 79 -4.28 8.65 -3.20
C PHE A 79 -3.96 9.67 -2.10
N ALA A 80 -4.24 10.97 -2.33
CA ALA A 80 -4.18 12.06 -1.35
C ALA A 80 -5.57 12.34 -0.74
#